data_AF-A0A945CYX4-F1
#
_entry.id   AF-A0A945CYX4-F1
#
_cell.length_a   1.000
_cell.length_b   1.000
_cell.length_c   1.000
_cell.angle_alpha   90.00
_cell.angle_beta   90.00
_cell.angle_gamma   90.00
#
_symmetry.space_group_name_H-M   'P 1'
#
loop_
_entity.id
_entity.type
_entity.pdbx_description
1 polymer ?
#
loop_
_entity_poly.entity_id
_entity_poly.type
_entity_poly.pdbx_seq_one_letter_code
_entity_poly.pdbx_strand_id
1 'polypeptide(L)'
;MNLNNIKRFATKARNELKEQVRGRLSYVLERDTAELRGLAKTIEDLRKRIQISSEGEVVEEVAYTWFNRLAALRMLDALDVQPFRMRVLMPKEGMTQPEIFQQARQGIFPEELKDFDQTRFNDLLQGRLPHPNPQQAAYRMLLVAVCNYWHSAMGFLFEPLADYTELLLPEDLLTPTSVAEGFRTEISDEDCEDIEIIGWLYQFYISEKKDEVIGKVVKSEDIPAATQLFTPNWIVKYMVQNSLGAQWLATYPQS
;
A
#
# COMPACT_ATOMS: atom_id res chain seq x y z
N MET A 1 -13.96 0.90 -16.52
CA MET A 1 -12.80 0.15 -16.02
C MET A 1 -12.22 -0.84 -17.05
N ASN A 2 -10.93 -0.74 -17.38
CA ASN A 2 -10.24 -1.68 -18.28
C ASN A 2 -9.51 -2.78 -17.48
N LEU A 3 -10.17 -3.93 -17.29
CA LEU A 3 -9.64 -5.04 -16.48
C LEU A 3 -8.32 -5.63 -17.00
N ASN A 4 -8.07 -5.59 -18.31
CA ASN A 4 -6.80 -6.07 -18.87
C ASN A 4 -5.65 -5.14 -18.47
N ASN A 5 -5.89 -3.82 -18.44
CA ASN A 5 -4.88 -2.88 -17.96
C ASN A 5 -4.59 -3.08 -16.48
N ILE A 6 -5.64 -3.16 -15.64
CA ILE A 6 -5.52 -3.35 -14.20
C ILE A 6 -4.80 -4.66 -13.88
N LYS A 7 -5.12 -5.75 -14.61
CA LYS A 7 -4.42 -7.02 -14.44
C LYS A 7 -2.92 -6.87 -14.71
N ARG A 8 -2.57 -6.31 -15.87
CA ARG A 8 -1.17 -6.09 -16.25
C ARG A 8 -0.44 -5.22 -15.22
N PHE A 9 -1.08 -4.14 -14.77
CA PHE A 9 -0.53 -3.25 -13.76
C PHE A 9 -0.32 -3.96 -12.41
N ALA A 10 -1.34 -4.62 -11.87
CA ALA A 10 -1.27 -5.28 -10.56
C ALA A 10 -0.20 -6.37 -10.52
N THR A 11 -0.10 -7.18 -11.59
CA THR A 11 0.93 -8.21 -11.71
C THR A 11 2.34 -7.60 -11.82
N LYS A 12 2.51 -6.53 -12.62
CA LYS A 12 3.79 -5.81 -12.72
C LYS A 12 4.19 -5.20 -11.37
N ALA A 13 3.29 -4.47 -10.73
CA ALA A 13 3.50 -3.81 -9.45
C ALA A 13 3.87 -4.82 -8.35
N ARG A 14 3.25 -6.01 -8.33
CA ARG A 14 3.64 -7.09 -7.43
C ARG A 14 5.11 -7.47 -7.58
N ASN A 15 5.54 -7.74 -8.80
CA ASN A 15 6.90 -8.20 -9.06
C ASN A 15 7.94 -7.10 -8.75
N GLU A 16 7.64 -5.86 -9.10
CA GLU A 16 8.48 -4.70 -8.78
C GLU A 16 8.58 -4.46 -7.26
N LEU A 17 7.46 -4.51 -6.53
CA LEU A 17 7.46 -4.34 -5.07
C LEU A 17 8.24 -5.45 -4.39
N LYS A 18 8.03 -6.71 -4.78
CA LYS A 18 8.79 -7.84 -4.20
C LYS A 18 10.29 -7.69 -4.44
N GLU A 19 10.69 -7.24 -5.62
CA GLU A 19 12.11 -7.05 -5.93
C GLU A 19 12.72 -5.90 -5.12
N GLN A 20 12.01 -4.76 -5.02
CA GLN A 20 12.49 -3.62 -4.24
C GLN A 20 12.54 -3.91 -2.74
N VAL A 21 11.53 -4.60 -2.20
CA VAL A 21 11.49 -5.03 -0.80
C VAL A 21 12.62 -6.03 -0.53
N ARG A 22 12.88 -6.99 -1.43
CA ARG A 22 14.01 -7.92 -1.31
C ARG A 22 15.35 -7.19 -1.31
N GLY A 23 15.55 -6.26 -2.24
CA GLY A 23 16.78 -5.46 -2.29
C GLY A 23 16.99 -4.65 -1.00
N ARG A 24 15.92 -4.04 -0.47
CA ARG A 24 15.97 -3.31 0.80
C ARG A 24 16.22 -4.24 1.98
N LEU A 25 15.62 -5.43 1.99
CA LEU A 25 15.85 -6.45 3.01
C LEU A 25 17.32 -6.85 3.08
N SER A 26 17.94 -7.20 1.95
CA SER A 26 19.37 -7.52 1.89
C SER A 26 20.23 -6.35 2.36
N TYR A 27 19.93 -5.12 1.93
CA TYR A 27 20.65 -3.92 2.40
C TYR A 27 20.59 -3.77 3.92
N VAL A 28 19.41 -3.90 4.51
CA VAL A 28 19.17 -3.72 5.95
C VAL A 28 19.87 -4.81 6.78
N LEU A 29 19.92 -6.05 6.29
CA LEU A 29 20.52 -7.17 7.01
C LEU A 29 22.05 -7.23 6.90
N GLU A 30 22.62 -6.76 5.79
CA GLU A 30 24.05 -6.91 5.47
C GLU A 30 24.89 -5.65 5.74
N ARG A 31 24.28 -4.46 5.69
CA ARG A 31 25.02 -3.19 5.83
C ARG A 31 25.04 -2.70 7.27
N ASP A 32 26.17 -2.13 7.68
CA ASP A 32 26.30 -1.38 8.94
C ASP A 32 26.46 0.11 8.61
N THR A 33 25.37 0.85 8.73
CA THR A 33 25.34 2.31 8.56
C THR A 33 24.89 2.98 9.86
N ALA A 34 25.20 4.27 10.03
CA ALA A 34 24.77 5.04 11.19
C ALA A 34 23.24 5.08 11.32
N GLU A 35 22.51 5.14 10.20
CA GLU A 35 21.05 5.05 10.14
C GLU A 35 20.55 3.70 10.70
N LEU A 36 21.10 2.58 10.19
CA LEU A 36 20.69 1.24 10.59
C LEU A 36 21.03 0.94 12.06
N ARG A 37 22.13 1.48 12.59
CA ARG A 37 22.47 1.38 14.02
C ARG A 37 21.42 2.03 14.91
N GLY A 38 20.79 3.12 14.47
CA GLY A 38 19.66 3.74 15.16
C GLY A 38 18.39 2.88 15.17
N LEU A 39 18.31 1.88 14.29
CA LEU A 39 17.17 0.97 14.11
C LEU A 39 17.48 -0.46 14.56
N ALA A 40 18.50 -0.66 15.42
CA ALA A 40 18.97 -1.98 15.83
C ALA A 40 17.86 -2.87 16.41
N LYS A 41 16.94 -2.31 17.19
CA LYS A 41 15.78 -3.05 17.73
C LYS A 41 14.85 -3.54 16.62
N THR A 42 14.51 -2.68 15.66
CA THR A 42 13.67 -3.01 14.51
C THR A 42 14.31 -4.10 13.64
N ILE A 43 15.63 -4.04 13.43
CA ILE A 43 16.37 -5.06 12.68
C ILE A 43 16.37 -6.40 13.42
N GLU A 44 16.48 -6.38 14.76
CA GLU A 44 16.39 -7.60 15.56
C GLU A 44 15.00 -8.24 15.50
N ASP A 45 13.94 -7.42 15.56
CA ASP A 45 12.56 -7.92 15.43
C ASP A 45 12.29 -8.46 14.01
N LEU A 46 12.85 -7.83 12.97
CA LEU A 46 12.86 -8.35 11.60
C LEU A 46 13.56 -9.72 11.52
N ARG A 47 14.73 -9.88 12.14
CA ARG A 47 15.45 -11.17 12.17
C ARG A 47 14.63 -12.26 12.85
N LYS A 48 13.96 -11.96 13.97
CA LYS A 48 13.06 -12.91 14.64
C LYS A 48 11.87 -13.29 13.75
N ARG A 49 11.25 -12.30 13.08
CA ARG A 49 10.16 -12.55 12.14
C ARG A 49 10.59 -13.49 11.02
N ILE A 50 11.79 -13.31 10.47
CA ILE A 50 12.37 -14.19 9.44
C ILE A 50 12.60 -15.60 9.98
N GLN A 51 13.11 -15.75 11.20
CA GLN A 51 13.34 -17.05 11.84
C GLN A 51 12.05 -17.84 12.10
N ILE A 52 10.93 -17.15 12.38
CA ILE A 52 9.63 -17.77 12.61
C ILE A 52 8.98 -18.25 11.29
N SER A 53 9.30 -17.59 10.17
CA SER A 53 8.76 -17.91 8.85
C SER A 53 9.90 -18.14 7.84
N SER A 54 10.02 -17.27 6.85
CA SER A 54 11.16 -17.17 5.95
C SER A 54 11.35 -15.73 5.45
N GLU A 55 12.48 -15.44 4.80
CA GLU A 55 12.68 -14.17 4.09
C GLU A 55 11.63 -13.96 2.98
N GLY A 56 11.29 -15.04 2.26
CA GLY A 56 10.30 -15.00 1.19
C GLY A 56 8.92 -14.57 1.67
N GLU A 57 8.48 -15.09 2.82
CA GLU A 57 7.21 -14.71 3.43
C GLU A 57 7.20 -13.26 3.93
N VAL A 58 8.31 -12.78 4.51
CA VAL A 58 8.44 -11.37 4.91
C VAL A 58 8.38 -10.45 3.69
N VAL A 59 9.07 -10.81 2.60
CA VAL A 59 9.02 -10.04 1.35
C VAL A 59 7.60 -10.00 0.79
N GLU A 60 6.88 -11.13 0.76
CA GLU A 60 5.48 -11.21 0.30
C GLU A 60 4.56 -10.36 1.16
N GLU A 61 4.64 -10.49 2.49
CA GLU A 61 3.83 -9.73 3.45
C GLU A 61 4.02 -8.23 3.23
N VAL A 62 5.26 -7.76 3.28
CA VAL A 62 5.59 -6.34 3.15
C VAL A 62 5.22 -5.78 1.78
N ALA A 63 5.49 -6.52 0.71
CA ALA A 63 5.13 -6.11 -0.65
C ALA A 63 3.60 -6.01 -0.81
N TYR A 64 2.84 -6.95 -0.23
CA TYR A 64 1.39 -6.92 -0.25
C TYR A 64 0.84 -5.74 0.57
N THR A 65 1.37 -5.50 1.78
CA THR A 65 0.98 -4.37 2.62
C THR A 65 1.18 -3.03 1.89
N TRP A 66 2.32 -2.83 1.23
CA TRP A 66 2.56 -1.59 0.49
C TRP A 66 1.74 -1.48 -0.79
N PHE A 67 1.50 -2.58 -1.52
CA PHE A 67 0.57 -2.58 -2.65
C PHE A 67 -0.83 -2.15 -2.22
N ASN A 68 -1.34 -2.76 -1.14
CA ASN A 68 -2.65 -2.46 -0.58
C ASN A 68 -2.77 -0.98 -0.18
N ARG A 69 -1.79 -0.45 0.56
CA ARG A 69 -1.81 0.94 0.98
C ARG A 69 -1.72 1.93 -0.19
N LEU A 70 -0.90 1.65 -1.19
CA LEU A 70 -0.82 2.50 -2.37
C LEU A 70 -2.13 2.47 -3.17
N ALA A 71 -2.76 1.29 -3.31
CA ALA A 71 -4.08 1.16 -3.92
C ALA A 71 -5.14 1.97 -3.15
N ALA A 72 -5.17 1.83 -1.83
CA ALA A 72 -6.08 2.56 -0.95
C ALA A 72 -5.87 4.08 -1.07
N LEU A 73 -4.62 4.57 -0.97
CA LEU A 73 -4.31 5.99 -1.10
C LEU A 73 -4.68 6.54 -2.48
N ARG A 74 -4.47 5.76 -3.56
CA ARG A 74 -4.86 6.16 -4.91
C ARG A 74 -6.38 6.34 -5.03
N MET A 75 -7.16 5.46 -4.42
CA MET A 75 -8.61 5.57 -4.38
C MET A 75 -9.09 6.73 -3.50
N LEU A 76 -8.48 6.94 -2.34
CA LEU A 76 -8.81 8.07 -1.46
C LEU A 76 -8.53 9.41 -2.15
N ASP A 77 -7.46 9.49 -2.95
CA ASP A 77 -7.17 10.66 -3.79
C ASP A 77 -8.20 10.86 -4.91
N ALA A 78 -8.63 9.79 -5.59
CA ALA A 78 -9.63 9.86 -6.66
C ALA A 78 -11.01 10.30 -6.16
N LEU A 79 -11.40 9.78 -4.99
CA LEU A 79 -12.70 10.05 -4.37
C LEU A 79 -12.73 11.41 -3.64
N ASP A 80 -11.60 12.12 -3.57
CA ASP A 80 -11.44 13.41 -2.88
C ASP A 80 -11.87 13.34 -1.40
N VAL A 81 -11.58 12.22 -0.73
CA VAL A 81 -11.94 11.94 0.67
C VAL A 81 -10.76 12.01 1.63
N GLN A 82 -9.61 12.53 1.19
CA GLN A 82 -8.47 12.76 2.06
C GLN A 82 -8.84 13.81 3.12
N PRO A 83 -8.71 13.51 4.43
CA PRO A 83 -9.20 14.39 5.50
C PRO A 83 -8.46 15.72 5.54
N PHE A 84 -7.19 15.70 5.14
CA PHE A 84 -6.31 16.87 5.07
C PHE A 84 -6.43 17.66 3.75
N ARG A 85 -7.38 17.32 2.86
CA ARG A 85 -7.67 18.03 1.60
C ARG A 85 -6.45 18.22 0.69
N MET A 86 -5.52 17.27 0.71
CA MET A 86 -4.38 17.20 -0.20
C MET A 86 -4.33 15.79 -0.76
N ARG A 87 -4.00 15.65 -2.04
CA ARG A 87 -3.75 14.34 -2.64
C ARG A 87 -2.41 13.78 -2.16
N VAL A 88 -2.38 12.50 -1.79
CA VAL A 88 -1.22 11.84 -1.20
C VAL A 88 -0.28 11.27 -2.24
N LEU A 89 -0.84 10.58 -3.24
CA LEU A 89 -0.10 10.00 -4.36
C LEU A 89 -0.19 10.89 -5.58
N MET A 90 -1.37 11.44 -5.87
CA MET A 90 -1.61 12.20 -7.08
C MET A 90 -1.03 13.62 -6.98
N PRO A 91 -0.45 14.13 -8.08
CA PRO A 91 -0.08 15.54 -8.15
C PRO A 91 -1.33 16.42 -8.25
N LYS A 92 -1.15 17.70 -7.93
CA LYS A 92 -2.07 18.75 -8.35
C LYS A 92 -1.97 18.95 -9.86
N GLU A 93 -3.06 19.39 -10.50
CA GLU A 93 -3.10 19.67 -11.93
C GLU A 93 -1.93 20.59 -12.37
N GLY A 94 -1.25 20.20 -13.45
CA GLY A 94 -0.08 20.92 -13.97
C GLY A 94 1.24 20.64 -13.23
N MET A 95 1.24 19.77 -12.22
CA MET A 95 2.43 19.40 -11.46
C MET A 95 2.79 17.93 -11.64
N THR A 96 4.03 17.56 -11.27
CA THR A 96 4.55 16.18 -11.42
C THR A 96 4.73 15.44 -10.10
N GLN A 97 4.81 16.17 -8.98
CA GLN A 97 5.05 15.59 -7.66
C GLN A 97 3.74 15.45 -6.88
N PRO A 98 3.61 14.53 -5.92
CA PRO A 98 2.40 14.41 -5.10
C PRO A 98 2.05 15.71 -4.39
N GLU A 99 0.76 16.06 -4.31
CA GLU A 99 0.32 17.33 -3.75
C GLU A 99 0.77 17.51 -2.29
N ILE A 100 0.58 16.51 -1.43
CA ILE A 100 1.02 16.55 -0.03
C ILE A 100 2.52 16.87 0.10
N PHE A 101 3.35 16.34 -0.80
CA PHE A 101 4.79 16.60 -0.78
C PHE A 101 5.11 18.03 -1.21
N GLN A 102 4.42 18.54 -2.23
CA GLN A 102 4.59 19.93 -2.66
C GLN A 102 4.18 20.93 -1.57
N GLN A 103 3.05 20.69 -0.91
CA GLN A 103 2.55 21.53 0.17
C GLN A 103 3.51 21.51 1.37
N ALA A 104 3.96 20.31 1.77
CA ALA A 104 4.93 20.15 2.86
C ALA A 104 6.25 20.89 2.58
N ARG A 105 6.74 20.89 1.33
CA ARG A 105 7.92 21.66 0.92
C ARG A 105 7.74 23.17 1.03
N GLN A 106 6.50 23.66 1.01
CA GLN A 106 6.15 25.06 1.22
C GLN A 106 5.89 25.39 2.70
N GLY A 107 6.09 24.42 3.60
CA GLY A 107 5.83 24.56 5.03
C GLY A 107 4.37 24.36 5.42
N ILE A 108 3.53 23.88 4.50
CA ILE A 108 2.11 23.61 4.74
C ILE A 108 1.98 22.12 5.05
N PHE A 109 1.84 21.78 6.32
CA PHE A 109 1.66 20.41 6.79
C PHE A 109 0.21 20.18 7.24
N PRO A 110 -0.37 18.99 6.96
CA PRO A 110 -1.65 18.58 7.54
C PRO A 110 -1.66 18.66 9.08
N GLU A 111 -2.66 19.32 9.67
CA GLU A 111 -2.82 19.41 11.14
C GLU A 111 -3.18 18.06 11.77
N GLU A 112 -3.77 17.17 10.97
CA GLU A 112 -4.14 15.81 11.35
C GLU A 112 -2.90 14.93 11.62
N LEU A 113 -1.75 15.24 11.00
CA LEU A 113 -0.49 14.53 11.17
C LEU A 113 0.28 15.08 12.39
N LYS A 114 -0.34 15.01 13.58
CA LYS A 114 0.15 15.65 14.82
C LYS A 114 1.56 15.25 15.23
N ASP A 115 1.92 13.98 15.04
CA ASP A 115 3.21 13.43 15.43
C ASP A 115 4.25 13.47 14.29
N PHE A 116 3.97 14.21 13.21
CA PHE A 116 4.90 14.32 12.09
C PHE A 116 6.12 15.18 12.43
N ASP A 117 7.31 14.59 12.31
CA ASP A 117 8.59 15.27 12.56
C ASP A 117 8.94 16.23 11.41
N GLN A 118 8.35 17.43 11.47
CA GLN A 118 8.60 18.51 10.51
C GLN A 118 10.07 18.98 10.54
N THR A 119 10.74 18.91 11.69
CA THR A 119 12.15 19.30 11.81
C THR A 119 13.02 18.36 11.00
N ARG A 120 12.89 17.05 11.19
CA ARG A 120 13.63 16.05 10.42
C ARG A 120 13.30 16.11 8.92
N PHE A 121 12.04 16.32 8.56
CA PHE A 121 11.64 16.51 7.16
C PHE A 121 12.39 17.68 6.51
N ASN A 122 12.41 18.83 7.19
CA ASN A 122 13.10 20.02 6.70
C ASN A 122 14.63 19.85 6.68
N ASP A 123 15.21 19.21 7.70
CA ASP A 123 16.64 18.96 7.78
C ASP A 123 17.13 18.02 6.67
N LEU A 124 16.33 17.04 6.25
CA LEU A 124 16.61 16.22 5.06
C LEU A 124 16.67 17.09 3.80
N LEU A 125 15.63 17.88 3.54
CA LEU A 125 15.53 18.67 2.32
C LEU A 125 16.56 19.81 2.23
N GLN A 126 17.01 20.31 3.38
CA GLN A 126 18.05 21.35 3.48
C GLN A 126 19.47 20.77 3.55
N GLY A 127 19.62 19.45 3.54
CA GLY A 127 20.92 18.78 3.59
C GLY A 127 21.62 18.81 4.95
N ARG A 128 20.91 19.21 6.02
CA ARG A 128 21.42 19.17 7.40
C ARG A 128 21.46 17.75 7.95
N LEU A 129 20.56 16.89 7.47
CA LEU A 129 20.60 15.45 7.66
C LEU A 129 21.07 14.79 6.36
N PRO A 130 22.31 14.28 6.28
CA PRO A 130 22.83 13.65 5.08
C PRO A 130 22.02 12.41 4.69
N HIS A 131 21.53 12.37 3.45
CA HIS A 131 20.86 11.20 2.88
C HIS A 131 21.16 11.15 1.37
N PRO A 132 21.38 9.97 0.76
CA PRO A 132 21.68 9.87 -0.67
C PRO A 132 20.55 10.41 -1.55
N ASN A 133 19.29 10.25 -1.12
CA ASN A 133 18.10 10.72 -1.83
C ASN A 133 17.15 11.46 -0.87
N PRO A 134 17.41 12.73 -0.50
CA PRO A 134 16.66 13.40 0.56
C PRO A 134 15.17 13.61 0.25
N GLN A 135 14.82 13.88 -1.01
CA GLN A 135 13.42 14.05 -1.43
C GLN A 135 12.61 12.77 -1.26
N GLN A 136 13.19 11.63 -1.64
CA GLN A 136 12.56 10.31 -1.47
C GLN A 136 12.36 9.99 0.01
N ALA A 137 13.38 10.21 0.84
CA ALA A 137 13.28 9.99 2.29
C ALA A 137 12.19 10.87 2.92
N ALA A 138 12.15 12.16 2.56
CA ALA A 138 11.17 13.11 3.05
C ALA A 138 9.73 12.71 2.64
N TYR A 139 9.53 12.25 1.40
CA TYR A 139 8.22 11.77 0.96
C TYR A 139 7.81 10.44 1.63
N ARG A 140 8.75 9.51 1.84
CA ARG A 140 8.52 8.29 2.62
C ARG A 140 8.02 8.59 4.03
N MET A 141 8.60 9.60 4.69
CA MET A 141 8.12 10.05 6.01
C MET A 141 6.66 10.51 5.97
N LEU A 142 6.27 11.29 4.95
CA LEU A 142 4.88 11.73 4.79
C LEU A 142 3.94 10.54 4.56
N LEU A 143 4.32 9.60 3.69
CA LEU A 143 3.52 8.41 3.41
C LEU A 143 3.29 7.55 4.65
N VAL A 144 4.34 7.32 5.44
CA VAL A 144 4.26 6.59 6.71
C VAL A 144 3.31 7.31 7.67
N ALA A 145 3.44 8.63 7.83
CA ALA A 145 2.57 9.41 8.70
C ALA A 145 1.10 9.37 8.26
N VAL A 146 0.83 9.46 6.95
CA VAL A 146 -0.52 9.32 6.40
C VAL A 146 -1.08 7.92 6.64
N CYS A 147 -0.28 6.87 6.46
CA CYS A 147 -0.71 5.50 6.75
C CYS A 147 -1.04 5.31 8.24
N ASN A 148 -0.23 5.89 9.14
CA ASN A 148 -0.46 5.84 10.58
C ASN A 148 -1.72 6.63 10.99
N TYR A 149 -1.99 7.76 10.33
CA TYR A 149 -3.28 8.45 10.50
C TYR A 149 -4.44 7.53 10.09
N TRP A 150 -4.39 6.94 8.89
CA TRP A 150 -5.48 6.10 8.40
C TRP A 150 -5.63 4.79 9.18
N HIS A 151 -4.58 4.28 9.82
CA HIS A 151 -4.67 3.15 10.74
C HIS A 151 -5.70 3.41 11.86
N SER A 152 -5.76 4.63 12.39
CA SER A 152 -6.72 4.99 13.45
C SER A 152 -8.19 4.90 13.01
N ALA A 153 -8.47 5.14 11.73
CA ALA A 153 -9.83 5.14 11.17
C ALA A 153 -10.19 3.83 10.46
N MET A 154 -9.23 3.20 9.78
CA MET A 154 -9.38 2.02 8.93
C MET A 154 -8.27 0.99 9.22
N GLY A 155 -8.14 0.58 10.48
CA GLY A 155 -7.06 -0.30 10.94
C GLY A 155 -7.00 -1.67 10.26
N PHE A 156 -8.08 -2.13 9.61
CA PHE A 156 -8.10 -3.36 8.81
C PHE A 156 -7.37 -3.22 7.46
N LEU A 157 -7.32 -2.01 6.90
CA LEU A 157 -6.71 -1.72 5.59
C LEU A 157 -5.31 -1.15 5.77
N PHE A 158 -5.17 -0.28 6.76
CA PHE A 158 -3.91 0.28 7.20
C PHE A 158 -3.56 -0.39 8.52
N GLU A 159 -3.09 -1.64 8.48
CA GLU A 159 -2.62 -2.34 9.68
C GLU A 159 -1.56 -1.50 10.41
N PRO A 160 -1.42 -1.62 11.75
CA PRO A 160 -0.37 -0.91 12.45
C PRO A 160 0.97 -1.29 11.82
N LEU A 161 1.77 -0.29 11.49
CA LEU A 161 3.11 -0.53 10.99
C LEU A 161 3.90 -1.28 12.07
N ALA A 162 4.23 -2.55 11.81
CA ALA A 162 5.40 -3.12 12.46
C ALA A 162 6.60 -2.28 12.00
N ASP A 163 7.49 -1.93 12.92
CA ASP A 163 8.64 -1.06 12.63
C ASP A 163 9.44 -1.54 11.39
N TYR A 164 9.48 -2.86 11.14
CA TYR A 164 10.18 -3.43 9.99
C TYR A 164 9.47 -3.21 8.65
N THR A 165 8.15 -3.05 8.62
CA THR A 165 7.40 -2.79 7.37
C THR A 165 7.72 -1.40 6.81
N GLU A 166 7.96 -0.42 7.69
CA GLU A 166 8.47 0.90 7.31
C GLU A 166 9.93 0.83 6.82
N LEU A 167 10.75 0.05 7.52
CA LEU A 167 12.16 -0.14 7.18
C LEU A 167 12.34 -0.72 5.77
N LEU A 168 11.42 -1.59 5.37
CA LEU A 168 11.39 -2.27 4.08
C LEU A 168 10.53 -1.57 3.01
N LEU A 169 9.97 -0.39 3.30
CA LEU A 169 9.30 0.45 2.29
C LEU A 169 10.26 0.76 1.14
N PRO A 170 9.85 0.56 -0.13
CA PRO A 170 10.61 0.98 -1.30
C PRO A 170 11.24 2.37 -1.19
N GLU A 171 12.49 2.50 -1.65
CA GLU A 171 13.22 3.77 -1.61
C GLU A 171 12.75 4.75 -2.68
N ASP A 172 12.34 4.25 -3.85
CA ASP A 172 11.93 5.07 -4.97
C ASP A 172 10.41 5.13 -5.11
N LEU A 173 9.84 6.30 -4.82
CA LEU A 173 8.40 6.59 -4.89
C LEU A 173 8.08 7.87 -5.67
N LEU A 174 9.10 8.59 -6.14
CA LEU A 174 8.95 9.87 -6.84
C LEU A 174 9.45 9.86 -8.29
N THR A 175 10.20 8.84 -8.73
CA THR A 175 10.66 8.78 -10.12
C THR A 175 9.59 8.22 -11.05
N PRO A 176 9.71 8.45 -12.38
CA PRO A 176 8.82 7.86 -13.38
C PRO A 176 8.85 6.32 -13.46
N THR A 177 9.83 5.67 -12.83
CA THR A 177 9.95 4.20 -12.79
C THR A 177 9.48 3.60 -11.47
N SER A 178 9.03 4.43 -10.53
CA SER A 178 8.55 3.96 -9.23
C SER A 178 7.22 3.23 -9.33
N VAL A 179 6.96 2.31 -8.41
CA VAL A 179 5.65 1.64 -8.31
C VAL A 179 4.53 2.66 -8.04
N ALA A 180 4.83 3.69 -7.25
CA ALA A 180 3.91 4.78 -6.98
C ALA A 180 3.51 5.54 -8.26
N GLU A 181 4.44 5.74 -9.20
CA GLU A 181 4.11 6.32 -10.51
C GLU A 181 3.13 5.44 -11.30
N GLY A 182 3.30 4.13 -11.23
CA GLY A 182 2.35 3.19 -11.84
C GLY A 182 0.92 3.41 -11.32
N PHE A 183 0.73 3.60 -10.01
CA PHE A 183 -0.58 3.96 -9.45
C PHE A 183 -1.11 5.31 -9.94
N ARG A 184 -0.24 6.30 -10.19
CA ARG A 184 -0.64 7.62 -10.70
C ARG A 184 -1.06 7.60 -12.16
N THR A 185 -0.49 6.69 -12.95
CA THR A 185 -0.58 6.73 -14.43
C THR A 185 -1.42 5.62 -15.02
N GLU A 186 -1.49 4.45 -14.39
CA GLU A 186 -2.19 3.27 -14.90
C GLU A 186 -3.59 3.08 -14.29
N ILE A 187 -3.88 3.78 -13.19
CA ILE A 187 -5.17 3.77 -12.50
C ILE A 187 -5.77 5.16 -12.62
N SER A 188 -6.82 5.31 -13.44
CA SER A 188 -7.48 6.61 -13.66
C SER A 188 -8.47 6.96 -12.54
N ASP A 189 -8.94 8.20 -12.51
CA ASP A 189 -9.99 8.60 -11.55
C ASP A 189 -11.31 7.88 -11.87
N GLU A 190 -11.64 7.69 -13.15
CA GLU A 190 -12.83 6.94 -13.61
C GLU A 190 -12.76 5.44 -13.24
N ASP A 191 -11.56 4.87 -13.23
CA ASP A 191 -11.34 3.51 -12.73
C ASP A 191 -11.67 3.41 -11.23
N CYS A 192 -11.42 4.48 -10.45
CA CYS A 192 -11.72 4.54 -9.02
C CYS A 192 -13.18 4.89 -8.68
N GLU A 193 -13.99 5.35 -9.63
CA GLU A 193 -15.43 5.54 -9.44
C GLU A 193 -16.15 4.20 -9.18
N ASP A 194 -15.64 3.11 -9.77
CA ASP A 194 -16.11 1.76 -9.50
C ASP A 194 -15.36 1.18 -8.29
N ILE A 195 -16.05 1.12 -7.15
CA ILE A 195 -15.49 0.58 -5.89
C ILE A 195 -14.99 -0.87 -6.03
N GLU A 196 -15.41 -1.62 -7.05
CA GLU A 196 -14.92 -2.99 -7.30
C GLU A 196 -13.45 -3.02 -7.71
N ILE A 197 -12.85 -1.90 -8.14
CA ILE A 197 -11.45 -1.83 -8.56
C ILE A 197 -10.50 -2.39 -7.51
N ILE A 198 -10.77 -2.14 -6.23
CA ILE A 198 -9.93 -2.62 -5.12
C ILE A 198 -9.90 -4.15 -5.09
N GLY A 199 -11.04 -4.77 -5.38
CA GLY A 199 -11.19 -6.21 -5.48
C GLY A 199 -10.41 -6.79 -6.66
N TRP A 200 -10.50 -6.13 -7.82
CA TRP A 200 -9.74 -6.51 -9.01
C TRP A 200 -8.24 -6.38 -8.82
N LEU A 201 -7.78 -5.26 -8.21
CA LEU A 201 -6.37 -5.05 -7.88
C LEU A 201 -5.84 -6.17 -6.99
N TYR A 202 -6.57 -6.57 -5.94
CA TYR A 202 -6.14 -7.67 -5.07
C TYR A 202 -6.16 -9.02 -5.77
N GLN A 203 -7.21 -9.32 -6.53
CA GLN A 203 -7.30 -10.59 -7.24
C GLN A 203 -6.18 -10.74 -8.29
N PHE A 204 -5.88 -9.67 -9.02
CA PHE A 204 -4.82 -9.69 -10.03
C PHE A 204 -3.42 -9.60 -9.43
N TYR A 205 -3.26 -8.98 -8.26
CA TYR A 205 -2.02 -9.05 -7.51
C TYR A 205 -1.65 -10.51 -7.23
N ILE A 206 -2.55 -11.31 -6.66
CA ILE A 206 -2.23 -12.71 -6.30
C ILE A 206 -2.29 -13.70 -7.47
N SER A 207 -2.64 -13.28 -8.69
CA SER A 207 -3.01 -14.22 -9.75
C SER A 207 -1.86 -15.14 -10.18
N GLU A 208 -0.63 -14.64 -10.26
CA GLU A 208 0.52 -15.50 -10.61
C GLU A 208 0.78 -16.56 -9.52
N LYS A 209 0.71 -16.16 -8.25
CA LYS A 209 0.87 -17.08 -7.12
C LYS A 209 -0.25 -18.11 -7.08
N LYS A 210 -1.48 -17.73 -7.42
CA LYS A 210 -2.60 -18.65 -7.56
C LYS A 210 -2.33 -19.69 -8.65
N ASP A 211 -1.86 -19.27 -9.83
CA ASP A 211 -1.55 -20.18 -10.94
C ASP A 211 -0.45 -21.20 -10.57
N GLU A 212 0.47 -20.84 -9.67
CA GLU A 212 1.50 -21.75 -9.16
C GLU A 212 0.96 -22.87 -8.24
N VAL A 213 -0.11 -22.59 -7.48
CA VAL A 213 -0.60 -23.48 -6.40
C VAL A 213 -1.89 -24.20 -6.76
N ILE A 214 -2.66 -23.68 -7.72
CA ILE A 214 -3.93 -24.27 -8.16
C ILE A 214 -3.70 -25.65 -8.78
N GLY A 215 -4.56 -26.61 -8.42
CA GLY A 215 -4.46 -28.00 -8.91
C GLY A 215 -3.39 -28.85 -8.25
N LYS A 216 -2.71 -28.35 -7.20
CA LYS A 216 -1.76 -29.10 -6.36
C LYS A 216 -2.35 -29.34 -4.96
N VAL A 217 -1.71 -30.21 -4.18
CA VAL A 217 -1.97 -30.26 -2.73
C VAL A 217 -1.51 -28.92 -2.15
N VAL A 218 -2.46 -28.08 -1.76
CA VAL A 218 -2.22 -26.73 -1.28
C VAL A 218 -1.70 -26.80 0.15
N LYS A 219 -0.49 -26.29 0.39
CA LYS A 219 0.06 -26.14 1.73
C LYS A 219 -0.71 -25.07 2.50
N SER A 220 -0.66 -25.13 3.84
CA SER A 220 -1.35 -24.15 4.68
C SER A 220 -0.99 -22.69 4.34
N GLU A 221 0.28 -22.40 4.05
CA GLU A 221 0.75 -21.06 3.64
C GLU A 221 0.18 -20.60 2.28
N ASP A 222 -0.21 -21.52 1.40
CA ASP A 222 -0.66 -21.26 0.03
C ASP A 222 -2.20 -21.22 -0.09
N ILE A 223 -2.94 -21.55 0.98
CA ILE A 223 -4.41 -21.54 0.99
C ILE A 223 -4.97 -20.17 0.56
N PRO A 224 -4.51 -19.03 1.11
CA PRO A 224 -5.05 -17.73 0.72
C PRO A 224 -4.94 -17.47 -0.78
N ALA A 225 -3.81 -17.80 -1.40
CA ALA A 225 -3.63 -17.62 -2.84
C ALA A 225 -4.57 -18.50 -3.68
N ALA A 226 -4.86 -19.72 -3.22
CA ALA A 226 -5.76 -20.64 -3.91
C ALA A 226 -7.24 -20.24 -3.78
N THR A 227 -7.63 -19.62 -2.66
CA THR A 227 -9.05 -19.40 -2.31
C THR A 227 -9.52 -17.95 -2.36
N GLN A 228 -8.61 -16.96 -2.35
CA GLN A 228 -8.97 -15.55 -2.36
C GLN A 228 -9.49 -15.15 -3.75
N LEU A 229 -10.81 -15.23 -3.91
CA LEU A 229 -11.53 -14.75 -5.08
C LEU A 229 -12.26 -13.47 -4.71
N PHE A 230 -12.06 -12.42 -5.50
CA PHE A 230 -12.91 -11.25 -5.38
C PHE A 230 -14.34 -11.63 -5.77
N THR A 231 -15.31 -11.17 -4.97
CA THR A 231 -16.73 -11.43 -5.18
C THR A 231 -17.40 -10.15 -5.69
N PRO A 232 -17.75 -10.06 -6.99
CA PRO A 232 -18.42 -8.89 -7.55
C PRO A 232 -19.75 -8.57 -6.87
N ASN A 233 -20.16 -7.30 -6.92
CA ASN A 233 -21.36 -6.75 -6.28
C ASN A 233 -22.64 -7.50 -6.67
N TRP A 234 -22.76 -7.93 -7.94
CA TRP A 234 -23.93 -8.69 -8.37
C TRP A 234 -24.04 -10.05 -7.66
N ILE A 235 -22.92 -10.72 -7.38
CA ILE A 235 -22.91 -11.98 -6.61
C ILE A 235 -23.33 -11.70 -5.17
N VAL A 236 -22.79 -10.64 -4.57
CA VAL A 236 -23.16 -10.21 -3.21
C VAL A 236 -24.66 -9.90 -3.14
N LYS A 237 -25.19 -9.09 -4.06
CA LYS A 237 -26.63 -8.78 -4.16
C LYS A 237 -27.46 -10.03 -4.33
N TYR A 238 -27.04 -10.94 -5.22
CA TYR A 238 -27.74 -12.21 -5.42
C TYR A 238 -27.78 -13.04 -4.13
N MET A 239 -26.65 -13.22 -3.44
CA MET A 239 -26.60 -13.96 -2.18
C MET A 239 -27.47 -13.32 -1.11
N VAL A 240 -27.41 -12.00 -0.94
CA VAL A 240 -28.20 -11.26 0.05
C VAL A 240 -29.69 -11.35 -0.26
N GLN A 241 -30.10 -11.13 -1.52
CA GLN A 241 -31.50 -11.22 -1.94
C GLN A 241 -32.08 -12.62 -1.69
N ASN A 242 -31.32 -13.68 -2.00
CA ASN A 242 -31.78 -15.07 -1.84
C ASN A 242 -31.64 -15.62 -0.42
N SER A 243 -31.01 -14.88 0.50
CA SER A 243 -30.90 -15.28 1.91
C SER A 243 -31.68 -14.32 2.82
N LEU A 244 -31.07 -13.20 3.22
CA LEU A 244 -31.66 -12.20 4.10
C LEU A 244 -32.88 -11.52 3.45
N GLY A 245 -32.83 -11.24 2.15
CA GLY A 245 -33.96 -10.66 1.42
C GLY A 245 -35.17 -11.60 1.39
N ALA A 246 -34.95 -12.89 1.13
CA ALA A 246 -36.00 -13.90 1.17
C ALA A 246 -36.61 -14.04 2.58
N GLN A 247 -35.77 -14.06 3.62
CA GLN A 247 -36.23 -14.12 5.01
C GLN A 247 -36.98 -12.84 5.41
N TRP A 248 -36.51 -11.68 4.99
CA TRP A 248 -37.15 -10.40 5.23
C TRP A 248 -38.53 -10.35 4.58
N LEU A 249 -38.65 -10.69 3.29
CA LEU A 249 -39.93 -10.73 2.58
C LEU A 249 -40.89 -11.78 3.14
N ALA A 250 -40.39 -12.90 3.68
CA ALA A 250 -41.22 -13.87 4.40
C ALA A 250 -41.79 -13.30 5.71
N THR A 251 -41.07 -12.40 6.36
CA THR A 251 -41.46 -11.78 7.64
C THR A 251 -42.28 -10.50 7.44
N TYR A 252 -41.95 -9.72 6.40
CA TYR A 252 -42.54 -8.43 6.05
C TYR A 252 -42.94 -8.41 4.56
N PRO A 253 -44.06 -9.04 4.19
CA PRO A 253 -44.39 -9.28 2.77
C PRO A 253 -44.75 -8.03 1.95
N GLN A 254 -44.86 -6.87 2.59
CA GLN A 254 -45.30 -5.60 1.98
C GLN A 254 -44.22 -4.52 2.03
N SER A 255 -42.99 -4.86 2.43
CA SER A 255 -41.85 -3.93 2.44
C SER A 255 -41.31 -3.65 1.05
#